data_AF-Q20Z30-F1
#
_entry.id   AF-Q20Z30-F1
#
_cell.length_a   1.000
_cell.length_b   1.000
_cell.length_c   1.000
_cell.angle_alpha   90.00
_cell.angle_beta   90.00
_cell.angle_gamma   90.00
#
_symmetry.space_group_name_H-M   'P 1'
#
loop_
_entity.id
_entity.type
_entity.pdbx_description
1 polymer ?
#
loop_
_entity_poly.entity_id
_entity_poly.type
_entity_poly.pdbx_seq_one_letter_code
_entity_poly.pdbx_strand_id
1 'polypeptide(L)'
;MTRRPPKRFETAAMRAQRLAEQAAAAAPDPLYEQCLRAVRRGMAVHSGGPRRCRMKACKRARACVSDSFACLAMLRRPVLPELDEYIAVDGMLQFYQDRAEQERE
;
A
#
# COMPACT_ATOMS: atom_id res chain seq x y z
N MET A 1 -5.29 28.82 -30.34
CA MET A 1 -4.64 29.66 -29.30
C MET A 1 -4.82 29.01 -27.94
N THR A 2 -3.81 28.28 -27.46
CA THR A 2 -3.82 27.72 -26.10
C THR A 2 -3.47 28.83 -25.11
N ARG A 3 -4.49 29.40 -24.45
CA ARG A 3 -4.29 30.40 -23.38
C ARG A 3 -3.38 29.79 -22.32
N ARG A 4 -2.18 30.38 -22.14
CA ARG A 4 -1.22 29.96 -21.11
C ARG A 4 -1.92 30.12 -19.75
N PRO A 5 -1.96 29.08 -18.90
CA PRO A 5 -2.63 29.18 -17.60
C PRO A 5 -1.98 30.31 -16.77
N PRO A 6 -2.77 31.04 -15.97
CA PRO A 6 -2.25 32.16 -15.20
C PRO A 6 -1.16 31.67 -14.25
N LYS A 7 -0.02 32.38 -14.21
CA LYS A 7 1.05 32.12 -13.25
C LYS A 7 0.48 32.35 -11.85
N ARG A 8 0.37 31.28 -11.06
CA ARG A 8 0.07 31.38 -9.64
C ARG A 8 1.29 31.96 -8.94
N PHE A 9 1.15 33.12 -8.32
CA PHE A 9 2.18 33.71 -7.47
C PHE A 9 2.16 33.01 -6.12
N GLU A 10 2.77 31.83 -6.07
CA GLU A 10 2.98 31.10 -4.82
C GLU A 10 4.40 31.34 -4.33
N THR A 11 4.51 31.77 -3.09
CA THR A 11 5.79 31.75 -2.37
C THR A 11 6.19 30.30 -2.09
N ALA A 12 7.49 30.06 -1.88
CA ALA A 12 7.98 28.72 -1.54
C ALA A 12 7.29 28.12 -0.30
N ALA A 13 6.96 28.97 0.69
CA ALA A 13 6.23 28.58 1.90
C ALA A 13 4.79 28.13 1.59
N MET A 14 4.07 28.85 0.72
CA MET A 14 2.71 28.47 0.31
C MET A 14 2.71 27.17 -0.51
N ARG A 15 3.73 26.97 -1.36
CA ARG A 15 3.88 25.71 -2.09
C ARG A 15 4.15 24.53 -1.14
N ALA A 16 5.00 24.72 -0.13
CA ALA A 16 5.30 23.69 0.86
C ALA A 16 4.06 23.33 1.70
N GLN A 17 3.28 24.33 2.14
CA GLN A 17 2.00 24.10 2.84
C GLN A 17 1.02 23.30 1.98
N ARG A 18 0.86 23.67 0.70
CA ARG A 18 -0.09 22.96 -0.16
C ARG A 18 0.35 21.53 -0.48
N LEU A 19 1.65 21.28 -0.62
CA LEU A 19 2.19 19.92 -0.75
C LEU A 19 2.00 19.11 0.54
N ALA A 20 2.15 19.74 1.71
CA ALA A 20 1.89 19.11 2.99
C ALA A 20 0.40 18.80 3.20
N GLU A 21 -0.50 19.72 2.82
CA GLU A 21 -1.95 19.52 2.84
C GLU A 21 -2.39 18.41 1.87
N GLN A 22 -1.81 18.37 0.67
CA GLN A 22 -2.05 17.28 -0.29
C GLN A 22 -1.52 15.95 0.22
N ALA A 23 -0.34 15.93 0.86
CA ALA A 23 0.22 14.72 1.46
C ALA A 23 -0.59 14.24 2.68
N ALA A 24 -1.14 15.17 3.47
CA ALA A 24 -2.01 14.86 4.60
C ALA A 24 -3.40 14.38 4.14
N ALA A 25 -3.97 14.99 3.10
CA ALA A 25 -5.22 14.55 2.51
C ALA A 25 -5.09 13.22 1.75
N ALA A 26 -3.89 12.90 1.26
CA ALA A 26 -3.57 11.63 0.64
C ALA A 26 -3.00 10.60 1.63
N ALA A 27 -2.96 10.90 2.94
CA ALA A 27 -2.47 9.95 3.93
C ALA A 27 -3.42 8.74 3.93
N PRO A 28 -2.95 7.56 3.50
CA PRO A 28 -3.80 6.38 3.43
C PRO A 28 -4.24 5.99 4.84
N ASP A 29 -5.49 5.54 4.95
CA ASP A 29 -6.02 4.99 6.20
C ASP A 29 -5.04 3.91 6.72
N PRO A 30 -4.58 3.98 7.99
CA PRO A 30 -3.67 2.99 8.56
C PRO A 30 -4.23 1.56 8.48
N LEU A 31 -5.54 1.37 8.50
CA LEU A 31 -6.18 0.06 8.31
C LEU A 31 -6.06 -0.41 6.86
N TYR A 32 -6.28 0.51 5.91
CA TYR A 32 -6.13 0.25 4.48
C TYR A 32 -4.70 -0.17 4.13
N GLU A 33 -3.69 0.53 4.67
CA GLU A 33 -2.29 0.13 4.49
C GLU A 33 -2.01 -1.28 5.04
N GLN A 34 -2.58 -1.63 6.19
CA GLN A 34 -2.43 -2.98 6.74
C GLN A 34 -3.07 -4.03 5.83
N CYS A 35 -4.24 -3.74 5.28
CA CYS A 35 -4.93 -4.62 4.33
C CYS A 35 -4.10 -4.82 3.06
N LEU A 36 -3.63 -3.73 2.45
CA LEU A 36 -2.74 -3.77 1.28
C LEU A 36 -1.47 -4.57 1.57
N ARG A 37 -0.89 -4.41 2.75
CA ARG A 37 0.27 -5.19 3.19
C ARG A 37 -0.06 -6.68 3.31
N ALA A 38 -1.22 -7.04 3.84
CA ALA A 38 -1.64 -8.43 3.97
C ALA A 38 -1.94 -9.09 2.61
N VAL A 39 -2.63 -8.40 1.67
CA VAL A 39 -2.89 -8.91 0.32
C VAL A 39 -1.58 -9.23 -0.41
N ARG A 40 -0.65 -8.26 -0.43
CA ARG A 40 0.65 -8.44 -1.08
C ARG A 40 1.47 -9.58 -0.47
N ARG A 41 1.36 -9.83 0.84
CA ARG A 41 1.99 -10.98 1.50
C ARG A 41 1.35 -12.30 1.08
N GLY A 42 0.03 -12.39 0.99
CA GLY A 42 -0.67 -13.56 0.49
C GLY A 42 -0.22 -13.92 -0.94
N MET A 43 -0.24 -12.93 -1.84
CA MET A 43 0.20 -13.10 -3.23
C MET A 43 1.67 -13.50 -3.36
N ALA A 44 2.51 -13.02 -2.44
CA ALA A 44 3.92 -13.41 -2.40
C ALA A 44 4.14 -14.91 -2.17
N VAL A 45 3.17 -15.64 -1.60
CA VAL A 45 3.25 -17.10 -1.47
C VAL A 45 3.02 -17.77 -2.83
N HIS A 46 2.07 -17.28 -3.61
CA HIS A 46 1.63 -17.89 -4.88
C HIS A 46 2.49 -17.53 -6.09
N SER A 47 3.18 -16.40 -6.06
CA SER A 47 3.93 -15.87 -7.22
C SER A 47 5.06 -16.75 -7.79
N GLY A 48 5.47 -17.85 -7.14
CA GLY A 48 6.40 -18.87 -7.70
C GLY A 48 7.82 -18.41 -8.11
N GLY A 49 8.10 -17.10 -8.12
CA GLY A 49 9.32 -16.52 -8.68
C GLY A 49 10.56 -16.64 -7.77
N PRO A 50 11.76 -16.39 -8.32
CA PRO A 50 13.01 -16.48 -7.58
C PRO A 50 13.05 -15.46 -6.43
N ARG A 51 13.01 -15.97 -5.20
CA ARG A 51 12.90 -15.16 -3.97
C ARG A 51 14.25 -14.55 -3.60
N ARG A 52 14.51 -13.30 -4.00
CA ARG A 52 15.71 -12.53 -3.61
C ARG A 52 15.57 -11.77 -2.28
N CYS A 53 14.77 -12.28 -1.34
CA CYS A 53 14.63 -11.66 -0.03
C CYS A 53 15.94 -11.78 0.77
N ARG A 54 16.43 -10.69 1.40
CA ARG A 54 17.64 -10.71 2.23
C ARG A 54 17.43 -11.30 3.63
N MET A 55 16.20 -11.38 4.13
CA MET A 55 15.91 -11.91 5.47
C MET A 55 15.91 -13.43 5.53
N LYS A 56 16.66 -13.99 6.50
CA LYS A 56 16.76 -15.44 6.73
C LYS A 56 15.41 -16.08 7.10
N ALA A 57 14.59 -15.40 7.90
CA ALA A 57 13.26 -15.88 8.30
C ALA A 57 12.35 -16.14 7.09
N CYS A 58 12.25 -15.18 6.18
CA CYS A 58 11.45 -15.34 4.96
C CYS A 58 11.99 -16.42 4.00
N LYS A 59 13.32 -16.59 3.94
CA LYS A 59 13.94 -17.69 3.17
C LYS A 59 13.55 -19.06 3.74
N ARG A 60 13.67 -19.22 5.07
CA ARG A 60 13.36 -20.49 5.77
C ARG A 60 11.87 -20.84 5.69
N ALA A 61 11.00 -19.88 5.97
CA ALA A 61 9.56 -20.07 5.95
C ALA A 61 8.98 -20.24 4.54
N ARG A 62 9.77 -19.94 3.49
CA ARG A 62 9.27 -19.85 2.11
C ARG A 62 7.98 -19.02 2.05
N ALA A 63 7.94 -17.92 2.80
CA ALA A 63 6.82 -16.95 2.86
C ALA A 63 7.36 -15.58 3.30
N CYS A 64 6.60 -14.50 3.08
CA CYS A 64 6.94 -13.20 3.68
C CYS A 64 6.46 -13.16 5.12
N VAL A 65 7.38 -13.19 6.08
CA VAL A 65 7.06 -13.29 7.52
C VAL A 65 7.22 -11.96 8.26
N SER A 66 7.91 -10.96 7.70
CA SER A 66 8.13 -9.68 8.39
C SER A 66 7.02 -8.67 8.17
N ASP A 67 6.77 -7.85 9.20
CA ASP A 67 5.98 -6.65 9.06
C ASP A 67 6.65 -5.50 8.33
N SER A 68 7.99 -5.48 8.33
CA SER A 68 8.78 -4.35 7.85
C SER A 68 8.79 -4.16 6.33
N PHE A 69 8.20 -5.05 5.52
CA PHE A 69 8.05 -4.95 4.06
C PHE A 69 9.33 -4.68 3.23
N ALA A 70 10.48 -4.48 3.87
CA ALA A 70 11.75 -4.09 3.24
C ALA A 70 12.21 -5.12 2.20
N CYS A 71 11.80 -6.38 2.37
CA CYS A 71 12.06 -7.44 1.43
C CYS A 71 11.10 -7.50 0.24
N LEU A 72 9.87 -7.00 0.36
CA LEU A 72 8.88 -6.97 -0.72
C LEU A 72 9.23 -5.88 -1.74
N ALA A 73 9.80 -4.75 -1.29
CA ALA A 73 10.34 -3.72 -2.18
C ALA A 73 11.48 -4.21 -3.10
N MET A 74 12.21 -5.25 -2.69
CA MET A 74 13.32 -5.82 -3.47
C MET A 74 12.91 -6.95 -4.42
N LEU A 75 11.63 -7.33 -4.43
CA LEU A 75 11.14 -8.44 -5.22
C LEU A 75 10.41 -7.90 -6.45
N ARG A 76 10.92 -8.22 -7.66
CA ARG A 76 10.11 -8.18 -8.89
C ARG A 76 9.07 -9.30 -8.81
N ARG A 77 8.03 -9.12 -8.02
CA ARG A 77 6.89 -10.06 -7.98
C ARG A 77 5.83 -9.58 -8.97
N PRO A 78 5.05 -10.51 -9.56
CA PRO A 78 3.82 -10.13 -10.24
C PRO A 78 2.96 -9.38 -9.22
N VAL A 79 2.79 -8.09 -9.47
CA VAL A 79 1.76 -7.30 -8.79
C VAL A 79 0.45 -7.81 -9.38
N LEU A 80 -0.56 -8.02 -8.53
CA LEU A 80 -1.94 -8.13 -9.03
C LEU A 80 -2.20 -6.97 -10.00
N PRO A 81 -3.00 -7.15 -11.05
CA PRO A 81 -3.58 -6.02 -11.74
C PRO A 81 -4.15 -5.03 -10.71
N GLU A 82 -3.95 -3.74 -10.95
CA GLU A 82 -4.29 -2.69 -9.98
C GLU A 82 -5.73 -2.82 -9.47
N LEU A 83 -6.67 -3.14 -10.38
CA LEU A 83 -8.07 -3.39 -10.04
C LEU A 83 -8.26 -4.59 -9.10
N ASP A 84 -7.57 -5.70 -9.34
CA ASP A 84 -7.68 -6.90 -8.51
C ASP A 84 -7.07 -6.67 -7.12
N GLU A 85 -6.00 -5.88 -7.04
CA GLU A 85 -5.45 -5.43 -5.76
C GLU A 85 -6.46 -4.58 -4.99
N TYR A 86 -7.12 -3.62 -5.65
CA TYR A 86 -8.18 -2.82 -5.03
C TYR A 86 -9.32 -3.67 -4.50
N ILE A 87 -9.86 -4.59 -5.31
CA ILE A 87 -10.95 -5.49 -4.90
C ILE A 87 -10.55 -6.34 -3.69
N ALA A 88 -9.34 -6.89 -3.70
CA ALA A 88 -8.86 -7.71 -2.59
C ALA A 88 -8.66 -6.90 -1.30
N VAL A 89 -8.20 -5.65 -1.41
CA VAL A 89 -8.02 -4.77 -0.25
C VAL A 89 -9.37 -4.34 0.33
N ASP A 90 -10.33 -3.94 -0.52
CA ASP A 90 -11.69 -3.57 -0.08
C ASP A 90 -12.38 -4.75 0.61
N GLY A 91 -12.30 -5.96 0.05
CA GLY A 91 -12.88 -7.15 0.67
C GLY A 91 -12.29 -7.46 2.05
N MET A 92 -10.97 -7.24 2.25
CA MET A 92 -10.37 -7.39 3.58
C MET A 92 -10.77 -6.27 4.53
N LEU A 93 -10.90 -5.04 4.04
CA LEU A 93 -11.35 -3.90 4.84
C LEU A 93 -12.75 -4.17 5.40
N GLN A 94 -13.67 -4.59 4.54
CA GLN A 94 -15.04 -4.96 4.92
C GLN A 94 -15.03 -6.09 5.94
N PHE A 95 -14.25 -7.15 5.71
CA PHE A 95 -14.14 -8.26 6.67
C PHE A 95 -13.68 -7.81 8.07
N TYR A 96 -12.70 -6.91 8.16
CA TYR A 96 -12.24 -6.39 9.44
C TYR A 96 -13.27 -5.51 10.14
N GLN A 97 -14.02 -4.72 9.37
CA GLN A 97 -15.11 -3.90 9.88
C GLN A 97 -16.24 -4.77 10.43
N ASP A 98 -16.72 -5.74 9.65
CA ASP A 98 -17.77 -6.69 10.05
C ASP A 98 -17.39 -7.45 11.33
N ARG A 99 -16.13 -7.89 11.42
CA ARG A 99 -15.61 -8.54 12.64
C ARG A 99 -15.60 -7.63 13.86
N ALA A 100 -15.19 -6.37 13.68
CA ALA A 100 -15.13 -5.40 14.77
C ALA A 100 -16.54 -5.01 15.28
N GLU A 101 -17.56 -5.10 14.42
CA GLU A 101 -18.96 -4.92 14.81
C GLU A 101 -19.48 -6.11 15.60
N GLN A 102 -19.21 -7.35 15.15
CA GLN A 102 -19.60 -8.58 15.85
C GLN A 102 -18.98 -8.70 17.25
N GLU A 103 -17.76 -8.19 17.46
CA GLU A 103 -17.10 -8.23 18.77
C GLU A 103 -17.65 -7.18 19.77
N ARG A 104 -18.53 -6.28 19.31
CA ARG A 104 -19.18 -5.25 20.16
C ARG A 104 -20.59 -5.63 20.62
N GLU A 105 -21.22 -6.60 19.96
CA GLU A 105 -22.52 -7.17 20.33
C GLU A 105 -22.38 -8.25 21.42
#